data_AF-A0A932GLY8-F1
#
_entry.id   AF-A0A932GLY8-F1
#
_cell.length_a   1.000
_cell.length_b   1.000
_cell.length_c   1.000
_cell.angle_alpha   90.00
_cell.angle_beta   90.00
_cell.angle_gamma   90.00
#
_symmetry.space_group_name_H-M   'P 1'
#
loop_
_entity.id
_entity.type
_entity.pdbx_description
1 polymer ?
#
loop_
_entity_poly.entity_id
_entity_poly.type
_entity_poly.pdbx_seq_one_letter_code
_entity_poly.pdbx_strand_id
1 'polypeptide(L)'
;MLAPRLRALTVSPTMQHYLRAIHELESERGYARVTDLARRLQVGKAAVSLALRTLRKDGFIRHQHYQGVGLTERGLREAKQVSGRFAILRRFLEDVLGVSGEQAVMDACLLEHFVSAPTVDRLVDLIRFFQQDETVIRETLARFRAYRRACESPTTCPACEFDCDASIGPAGLAEARSAQS
;
A
#
# COMPACT_ATOMS: atom_id res chain seq x y z
N MET A 1 25.47 -5.10 15.23
CA MET A 1 24.12 -5.49 15.66
C MET A 1 23.39 -5.98 14.42
N LEU A 2 23.04 -7.28 14.35
CA LEU A 2 22.29 -7.81 13.21
C LEU A 2 20.90 -7.15 13.20
N ALA A 3 20.49 -6.63 12.05
CA ALA A 3 19.13 -6.16 11.82
C ALA A 3 18.14 -7.19 12.37
N PRO A 4 17.08 -6.77 13.10
CA PRO A 4 16.03 -7.69 13.50
C PRO A 4 15.57 -8.41 12.24
N ARG A 5 15.54 -9.75 12.26
CA ARG A 5 14.95 -10.53 11.17
C ARG A 5 13.57 -9.94 10.92
N LEU A 6 13.44 -9.15 9.85
CA LEU A 6 12.14 -8.72 9.32
C LEU A 6 11.34 -10.01 9.28
N ARG A 7 10.28 -10.08 10.09
CA ARG A 7 9.37 -11.22 10.11
C ARG A 7 8.90 -11.35 8.67
N ALA A 8 9.54 -12.25 7.91
CA ALA A 8 9.21 -12.49 6.54
C ALA A 8 7.73 -12.87 6.58
N LEU A 9 6.89 -12.06 5.97
CA LEU A 9 5.57 -12.52 5.61
C LEU A 9 5.79 -13.87 4.92
N THR A 10 5.19 -14.93 5.47
CA THR A 10 5.44 -16.30 4.96
C THR A 10 5.03 -16.45 3.49
N VAL A 11 4.29 -15.45 2.98
CA VAL A 11 3.86 -15.28 1.61
C VAL A 11 4.59 -14.07 1.01
N SER A 12 5.18 -14.22 -0.18
CA SER A 12 5.87 -13.13 -0.85
C SER A 12 4.92 -12.00 -1.26
N PRO A 13 5.41 -10.75 -1.41
CA PRO A 13 4.59 -9.62 -1.86
C PRO A 13 3.80 -9.92 -3.14
N THR A 14 4.46 -10.54 -4.12
CA THR A 14 3.81 -10.99 -5.37
C THR A 14 2.64 -11.92 -5.10
N MET A 15 2.81 -12.94 -4.25
CA MET A 15 1.75 -13.88 -3.92
C MET A 15 0.61 -13.22 -3.14
N GLN A 16 0.90 -12.22 -2.30
CA GLN A 16 -0.11 -11.43 -1.60
C GLN A 16 -0.96 -10.58 -2.57
N HIS A 17 -0.37 -10.01 -3.62
CA HIS A 17 -1.14 -9.33 -4.66
C HIS A 17 -2.13 -10.26 -5.37
N TYR A 18 -1.74 -11.51 -5.65
CA TYR A 18 -2.66 -12.51 -6.20
C TYR A 18 -3.81 -12.83 -5.24
N LEU A 19 -3.53 -13.01 -3.94
CA LEU A 19 -4.57 -13.25 -2.94
C LEU A 19 -5.54 -12.08 -2.81
N ARG A 20 -5.03 -10.84 -2.84
CA ARG A 20 -5.88 -9.64 -2.86
C ARG A 20 -6.74 -9.58 -4.12
N ALA A 21 -6.16 -9.80 -5.29
CA ALA A 21 -6.91 -9.77 -6.56
C ALA A 21 -8.01 -10.84 -6.62
N ILE A 22 -7.76 -12.05 -6.07
CA ILE A 22 -8.80 -13.07 -5.93
C ILE A 22 -9.90 -12.57 -4.99
N HIS A 23 -9.55 -12.02 -3.82
CA HIS A 23 -10.53 -11.52 -2.86
C HIS A 23 -11.43 -10.42 -3.44
N GLU A 24 -10.83 -9.47 -4.18
CA GLU A 24 -11.55 -8.38 -4.83
C GLU A 24 -12.52 -8.92 -5.89
N LEU A 25 -12.04 -9.80 -6.79
CA LEU A 25 -12.88 -10.40 -7.83
C LEU A 25 -14.01 -11.27 -7.25
N GLU A 26 -13.73 -12.04 -6.20
CA GLU A 26 -14.76 -12.80 -5.47
C GLU A 26 -15.81 -11.86 -4.86
N SER A 27 -15.40 -10.71 -4.31
CA SER A 27 -16.32 -9.74 -3.71
C SER A 27 -17.15 -8.99 -4.76
N GLU A 28 -16.58 -8.70 -5.92
CA GLU A 28 -17.26 -7.99 -7.02
C GLU A 28 -18.20 -8.89 -7.82
N ARG A 29 -17.84 -10.16 -8.02
CA ARG A 29 -18.49 -11.04 -9.02
C ARG A 29 -18.87 -12.42 -8.49
N GLY A 30 -18.49 -12.74 -7.26
CA GLY A 30 -18.67 -14.06 -6.66
C GLY A 30 -17.64 -15.10 -7.09
N TYR A 31 -16.69 -14.76 -7.98
CA TYR A 31 -15.71 -15.72 -8.50
C TYR A 31 -14.45 -15.05 -9.08
N ALA A 32 -13.33 -15.79 -9.14
CA ALA A 32 -12.09 -15.35 -9.78
C ALA A 32 -11.62 -16.32 -10.87
N ARG A 33 -11.52 -15.83 -12.12
CA ARG A 33 -10.97 -16.60 -13.26
C ARG A 33 -9.56 -16.14 -13.59
N VAL A 34 -8.76 -17.05 -14.16
CA VAL A 34 -7.40 -16.77 -14.64
C VAL A 34 -7.36 -15.56 -15.59
N THR A 35 -8.36 -15.41 -16.46
CA THR A 35 -8.47 -14.30 -17.40
C THR A 35 -8.70 -12.96 -16.73
N ASP A 36 -9.50 -12.94 -15.67
CA ASP A 36 -9.79 -11.73 -14.90
C ASP A 36 -8.59 -11.32 -14.05
N LEU A 37 -7.93 -12.30 -13.43
CA LEU A 37 -6.69 -12.09 -12.69
C LEU A 37 -5.57 -11.54 -13.57
N ALA A 38 -5.37 -12.11 -14.76
CA ALA A 38 -4.38 -11.64 -15.73
C ALA A 38 -4.62 -10.18 -16.11
N ARG A 39 -5.87 -9.82 -16.37
CA ARG A 39 -6.26 -8.45 -16.72
C ARG A 39 -6.05 -7.49 -15.56
N ARG A 40 -6.50 -7.85 -14.35
CA ARG A 40 -6.45 -6.97 -13.18
C ARG A 40 -5.02 -6.73 -12.68
N LEU A 41 -4.18 -7.76 -12.71
CA LEU A 41 -2.77 -7.67 -12.32
C LEU A 41 -1.85 -7.26 -13.47
N GLN A 42 -2.38 -7.08 -14.68
CA GLN A 42 -1.62 -6.71 -15.89
C GLN A 42 -0.44 -7.67 -16.16
N VAL A 43 -0.68 -8.98 -16.03
CA VAL A 43 0.31 -10.04 -16.25
C VAL A 43 -0.22 -11.11 -17.20
N GLY A 44 0.68 -11.90 -17.80
CA GLY A 44 0.29 -13.00 -18.68
C GLY A 44 -0.44 -14.13 -17.94
N LYS A 45 -1.40 -14.79 -18.61
CA LYS A 45 -2.15 -15.94 -18.07
C LYS A 45 -1.24 -17.10 -17.59
N ALA A 46 -0.09 -17.27 -18.23
CA ALA A 46 0.91 -18.26 -17.83
C ALA A 46 1.50 -17.96 -16.44
N ALA A 47 1.81 -16.69 -16.16
CA ALA A 47 2.27 -16.24 -14.85
C ALA A 47 1.20 -16.44 -13.77
N VAL A 48 -0.06 -16.10 -14.08
CA VAL A 48 -1.20 -16.36 -13.19
C VAL A 48 -1.31 -17.85 -12.88
N SER A 49 -1.25 -18.71 -13.90
CA SER A 49 -1.37 -20.16 -13.70
C SER A 49 -0.24 -20.74 -12.85
N LEU A 50 0.98 -20.20 -12.97
CA LEU A 50 2.10 -20.57 -12.11
C LEU A 50 1.87 -20.13 -10.66
N ALA A 51 1.47 -18.87 -10.44
CA ALA A 51 1.19 -18.33 -9.10
C ALA A 51 0.07 -19.12 -8.40
N LEU A 52 -1.02 -19.42 -9.12
CA LEU A 52 -2.14 -20.21 -8.59
C LEU A 52 -1.70 -21.63 -8.21
N ARG A 53 -0.81 -22.28 -8.98
CA ARG A 53 -0.27 -23.59 -8.59
C ARG A 53 0.48 -23.52 -7.27
N THR A 54 1.31 -22.50 -7.06
CA THR A 54 2.03 -22.26 -5.79
C THR A 54 1.06 -22.01 -4.65
N LEU A 55 0.14 -21.05 -4.80
CA LEU A 55 -0.85 -20.72 -3.77
C LEU A 55 -1.72 -21.92 -3.38
N ARG A 56 -2.05 -22.79 -4.34
CA ARG A 56 -2.81 -24.02 -4.09
C ARG A 56 -1.98 -25.02 -3.30
N LYS A 57 -0.73 -25.23 -3.71
CA LYS A 57 0.21 -26.12 -3.01
C LYS A 57 0.39 -25.69 -1.55
N ASP A 58 0.43 -24.37 -1.31
CA ASP A 58 0.64 -23.79 0.02
C ASP A 58 -0.68 -23.66 0.84
N GLY A 59 -1.82 -24.07 0.26
CA GLY A 59 -3.11 -24.13 0.96
C GLY A 59 -3.84 -22.79 1.10
N PHE A 60 -3.50 -21.78 0.29
CA PHE A 60 -4.18 -20.47 0.31
C PHE A 60 -5.41 -20.41 -0.60
N ILE A 61 -5.48 -21.26 -1.62
CA ILE A 61 -6.60 -21.29 -2.56
C ILE A 61 -7.13 -22.70 -2.76
N ARG A 62 -8.38 -22.79 -3.22
CA ARG A 62 -9.06 -24.01 -3.65
C ARG A 62 -9.69 -23.79 -5.02
N HIS A 63 -9.88 -24.88 -5.76
CA HIS A 63 -10.67 -24.83 -6.98
C HIS A 63 -12.16 -24.89 -6.63
N GLN A 64 -12.97 -24.03 -7.24
CA GLN A 64 -14.41 -24.03 -7.11
C GLN A 64 -15.04 -24.55 -8.41
N HIS A 65 -15.94 -25.51 -8.29
CA HIS A 65 -16.61 -26.09 -9.45
C HIS A 65 -17.37 -24.99 -10.22
N TYR A 66 -17.14 -24.88 -11.52
CA TYR A 66 -17.72 -23.84 -12.42
C TYR A 66 -17.37 -22.36 -12.11
N GLN A 67 -16.76 -22.07 -10.96
CA GLN A 67 -16.46 -20.71 -10.49
C GLN A 67 -14.95 -20.37 -10.52
N GLY A 68 -14.08 -21.30 -10.89
CA GLY A 68 -12.65 -21.03 -11.05
C GLY A 68 -11.89 -21.18 -9.74
N VAL A 69 -11.26 -20.11 -9.25
CA VAL A 69 -10.44 -20.13 -8.03
C VAL A 69 -11.14 -19.37 -6.91
N GLY A 70 -11.04 -19.90 -5.69
CA GLY A 70 -11.39 -19.13 -4.50
C GLY A 70 -10.46 -19.32 -3.32
N LEU A 71 -10.56 -18.41 -2.36
CA LEU A 71 -9.69 -18.39 -1.18
C LEU A 71 -10.09 -19.46 -0.17
N THR A 72 -9.10 -20.12 0.44
CA THR A 72 -9.31 -20.83 1.70
C THR A 72 -9.45 -19.81 2.84
N GLU A 73 -9.84 -20.25 4.04
CA GLU A 73 -9.83 -19.34 5.20
C GLU A 73 -8.45 -18.73 5.46
N ARG A 74 -7.39 -19.51 5.24
CA ARG A 74 -6.01 -19.04 5.35
C ARG A 74 -5.71 -17.98 4.29
N GLY A 75 -6.07 -18.22 3.02
CA GLY A 75 -5.93 -17.24 1.95
C GLY A 75 -6.72 -15.96 2.21
N LEU A 76 -7.94 -16.09 2.72
CA LEU A 76 -8.80 -14.95 3.05
C LEU A 76 -8.20 -14.09 4.17
N ARG A 77 -7.63 -14.71 5.21
CA ARG A 77 -6.95 -13.97 6.28
C ARG A 77 -5.76 -13.17 5.76
N GLU A 78 -4.91 -13.78 4.93
CA GLU A 78 -3.77 -13.08 4.32
C GLU A 78 -4.24 -11.94 3.38
N ALA A 79 -5.22 -12.21 2.52
CA ALA A 79 -5.78 -11.21 1.60
C ALA A 79 -6.36 -10.00 2.35
N LYS A 80 -7.13 -10.25 3.44
CA LYS A 80 -7.69 -9.19 4.27
C LYS A 80 -6.61 -8.42 5.02
N GLN A 81 -5.58 -9.09 5.52
CA GLN A 81 -4.48 -8.43 6.23
C GLN A 81 -3.74 -7.46 5.31
N VAL A 82 -3.33 -7.89 4.12
CA VAL A 82 -2.63 -7.02 3.17
C VAL A 82 -3.53 -5.89 2.66
N SER A 83 -4.80 -6.18 2.38
CA SER A 83 -5.78 -5.16 1.95
C SER A 83 -6.06 -4.12 3.04
N GLY A 84 -6.10 -4.54 4.30
CA GLY A 84 -6.23 -3.63 5.43
C GLY A 84 -5.03 -2.69 5.55
N ARG A 85 -3.80 -3.21 5.41
CA ARG A 85 -2.58 -2.40 5.42
C ARG A 85 -2.57 -1.38 4.28
N PHE A 86 -2.90 -1.82 3.06
CA PHE A 86 -3.05 -0.94 1.91
C PHE A 86 -4.01 0.22 2.21
N ALA A 87 -5.20 -0.09 2.71
CA ALA A 87 -6.23 0.91 2.98
C ALA A 87 -5.79 1.92 4.06
N ILE A 88 -5.12 1.45 5.12
CA ILE A 88 -4.60 2.31 6.20
C ILE A 88 -3.48 3.22 5.66
N LEU A 89 -2.53 2.67 4.90
CA LEU A 89 -1.44 3.44 4.31
C LEU A 89 -1.97 4.48 3.32
N ARG A 90 -2.89 4.08 2.43
CA ARG A 90 -3.51 5.01 1.47
C ARG A 90 -4.20 6.16 2.20
N ARG A 91 -5.03 5.86 3.20
CA ARG A 91 -5.70 6.88 4.04
C ARG A 91 -4.70 7.78 4.74
N PHE A 92 -3.63 7.25 5.30
CA PHE A 92 -2.60 8.09 5.92
C PHE A 92 -1.97 9.06 4.91
N LEU A 93 -1.60 8.56 3.73
CA LEU A 93 -0.98 9.37 2.67
C LEU A 93 -1.95 10.46 2.16
N GLU A 94 -3.22 10.11 1.92
CA GLU A 94 -4.26 11.04 1.44
C GLU A 94 -4.76 11.98 2.56
N ASP A 95 -5.33 11.39 3.61
CA ASP A 95 -6.10 12.06 4.66
C ASP A 95 -5.21 12.81 5.65
N VAL A 96 -3.96 12.38 5.85
CA VAL A 96 -3.03 13.05 6.78
C VAL A 96 -1.97 13.83 6.01
N LEU A 97 -1.20 13.17 5.14
CA LEU A 97 -0.09 13.82 4.44
C LEU A 97 -0.53 14.72 3.28
N GLY A 98 -1.73 14.54 2.74
CA GLY A 98 -2.22 15.33 1.59
C GLY A 98 -1.55 14.97 0.27
N VAL A 99 -1.05 13.74 0.13
CA VAL A 99 -0.57 13.18 -1.13
C VAL A 99 -1.75 13.00 -2.09
N SER A 100 -1.54 13.21 -3.40
CA SER A 100 -2.60 12.99 -4.40
C SER A 100 -3.06 11.54 -4.40
N GLY A 101 -4.34 11.29 -4.68
CA GLY A 101 -4.89 9.93 -4.59
C GLY A 101 -4.21 8.92 -5.51
N GLU A 102 -3.78 9.33 -6.70
CA GLU A 102 -3.01 8.48 -7.61
C GLU A 102 -1.66 8.06 -7.00
N GLN A 103 -0.88 9.02 -6.50
CA GLN A 103 0.41 8.74 -5.90
C GLN A 103 0.26 7.95 -4.59
N ALA A 104 -0.76 8.25 -3.78
CA ALA A 104 -1.04 7.54 -2.55
C ALA A 104 -1.38 6.06 -2.79
N VAL A 105 -2.11 5.74 -3.86
CA VAL A 105 -2.35 4.35 -4.28
C VAL A 105 -1.04 3.65 -4.63
N MET A 106 -0.18 4.30 -5.43
CA MET A 106 1.11 3.75 -5.84
C MET A 106 2.02 3.47 -4.64
N ASP A 107 2.18 4.46 -3.75
CA ASP A 107 3.04 4.36 -2.58
C ASP A 107 2.49 3.35 -1.56
N ALA A 108 1.17 3.35 -1.31
CA ALA A 108 0.55 2.37 -0.42
C ALA A 108 0.75 0.93 -0.90
N CYS A 109 0.67 0.70 -2.22
CA CYS A 109 0.89 -0.61 -2.83
C CYS A 109 2.33 -1.11 -2.63
N LEU A 110 3.31 -0.20 -2.65
CA LEU A 110 4.70 -0.55 -2.33
C LEU A 110 4.87 -0.82 -0.84
N LEU A 111 4.31 0.02 0.03
CA LEU A 111 4.55 0.00 1.46
C LEU A 111 3.84 -1.15 2.19
N GLU A 112 2.67 -1.60 1.73
CA GLU A 112 1.79 -2.55 2.45
C GLU A 112 2.47 -3.87 2.86
N HIS A 113 3.49 -4.29 2.10
CA HIS A 113 4.21 -5.54 2.31
C HIS A 113 5.40 -5.41 3.26
N PHE A 114 5.90 -4.19 3.49
CA PHE A 114 7.14 -3.96 4.24
C PHE A 114 6.90 -3.27 5.58
N VAL A 115 5.77 -2.57 5.74
CA VAL A 115 5.45 -1.89 6.99
C VAL A 115 5.05 -2.90 8.07
N SER A 116 5.64 -2.72 9.26
CA SER A 116 5.41 -3.59 10.42
C SER A 116 4.00 -3.44 10.99
N ALA A 117 3.46 -4.48 11.62
CA ALA A 117 2.16 -4.41 12.28
C ALA A 117 2.08 -3.32 13.38
N PRO A 118 3.09 -3.13 14.27
CA PRO A 118 3.09 -2.02 15.22
C PRO A 118 3.03 -0.63 14.56
N THR A 119 3.73 -0.44 13.44
CA THR A 119 3.68 0.81 12.69
C THR A 119 2.28 1.05 12.12
N VAL A 120 1.69 0.04 11.48
CA VAL A 120 0.32 0.13 10.96
C VAL A 120 -0.67 0.47 12.07
N ASP A 121 -0.53 -0.15 13.24
CA ASP A 121 -1.37 0.14 14.40
C ASP A 121 -1.28 1.61 14.84
N ARG A 122 -0.07 2.22 14.81
CA ARG A 122 0.09 3.64 15.15
C ARG A 122 -0.44 4.57 14.07
N LEU A 123 -0.39 4.15 12.81
CA LEU A 123 -1.06 4.88 11.73
C LEU A 123 -2.58 4.89 11.91
N VAL A 124 -3.17 3.76 12.36
CA VAL A 124 -4.61 3.71 12.68
C VAL A 124 -4.95 4.70 13.78
N ASP A 125 -4.21 4.71 14.87
CA ASP A 125 -4.41 5.67 15.96
C ASP A 125 -4.34 7.12 15.47
N LEU A 126 -3.32 7.44 14.66
CA LEU A 126 -3.12 8.79 14.13
C LEU A 126 -4.26 9.22 13.20
N ILE A 127 -4.70 8.33 12.30
CA ILE A 127 -5.85 8.60 11.43
C ILE A 127 -7.11 8.85 12.27
N ARG A 128 -7.35 8.01 13.28
CA ARG A 128 -8.53 8.15 14.16
C ARG A 128 -8.48 9.42 14.99
N PHE A 129 -7.30 9.83 15.45
CA PHE A 129 -7.11 11.11 16.13
C PHE A 129 -7.50 12.27 15.22
N PHE A 130 -7.05 12.29 13.96
CA PHE A 130 -7.42 13.34 13.01
C PHE A 130 -8.87 13.30 12.52
N GLN A 131 -9.59 12.20 12.73
CA GLN A 131 -11.01 12.05 12.39
C GLN A 131 -11.96 12.53 13.49
N GLN A 132 -11.45 12.94 14.65
CA GLN A 132 -12.27 13.51 15.71
C GLN A 132 -12.87 14.85 15.26
N ASP A 133 -14.14 15.08 15.59
CA ASP A 133 -14.86 16.32 15.21
C ASP A 133 -14.55 17.46 16.19
N GLU A 134 -13.27 17.84 16.24
CA GLU A 134 -12.79 18.98 17.02
C GLU A 134 -12.20 20.03 16.09
N THR A 135 -12.64 21.28 16.24
CA THR A 135 -12.18 22.39 15.38
C THR A 135 -10.66 22.52 15.38
N VAL A 136 -10.02 22.36 16.54
CA VAL A 136 -8.56 22.47 16.69
C VAL A 136 -7.83 21.41 15.87
N ILE A 137 -8.33 20.17 15.84
CA ILE A 137 -7.72 19.06 15.09
C ILE A 137 -7.83 19.34 13.58
N ARG A 138 -9.01 19.74 13.10
CA ARG A 138 -9.25 20.09 11.70
C ARG A 138 -8.36 21.26 11.24
N GLU A 139 -8.27 22.31 12.03
CA GLU A 139 -7.43 23.48 11.74
C GLU A 139 -5.94 23.12 11.75
N THR A 140 -5.50 22.29 12.70
CA THR A 140 -4.10 21.82 12.77
C THR A 140 -3.73 21.02 11.54
N LEU A 141 -4.59 20.09 11.11
CA LEU A 141 -4.36 19.31 9.90
C LEU A 141 -4.34 20.18 8.64
N ALA A 142 -5.24 21.16 8.54
CA ALA A 142 -5.24 22.12 7.44
C ALA A 142 -3.95 22.94 7.39
N ARG A 143 -3.48 23.42 8.54
CA ARG A 143 -2.19 24.13 8.68
C ARG A 143 -1.01 23.26 8.27
N PHE A 144 -0.98 22.00 8.71
CA PHE A 144 0.06 21.06 8.32
C PHE A 144 0.08 20.82 6.80
N ARG A 145 -1.08 20.61 6.18
CA ARG A 145 -1.18 20.39 4.72
C ARG A 145 -0.76 21.61 3.90
N ALA A 146 -0.99 22.82 4.42
CA ALA A 146 -0.53 24.06 3.81
C ALA A 146 0.95 24.34 4.07
N TYR A 147 1.52 23.78 5.15
CA TYR A 147 2.91 23.97 5.49
C TYR A 147 3.82 23.36 4.41
N ARG A 148 4.76 24.19 3.96
CA ARG A 148 5.84 23.79 3.06
C ARG A 148 7.13 24.20 3.72
N ARG A 149 7.94 23.21 4.08
CA ARG A 149 9.27 23.46 4.66
C ARG A 149 10.10 24.26 3.65
N ALA A 150 10.80 25.28 4.14
CA ALA A 150 11.92 25.88 3.43
C ALA A 150 13.19 25.43 4.16
N CYS A 151 14.09 24.73 3.46
CA CYS A 151 15.43 24.48 3.97
C CYS A 151 16.30 25.67 3.59
N GLU A 152 16.81 26.40 4.58
CA GLU A 152 17.73 27.52 4.34
C GLU A 152 19.16 27.05 4.02
N SER A 153 19.53 25.84 4.46
CA SER A 153 20.79 25.20 4.08
C SER A 153 20.65 23.66 4.05
N PRO A 154 21.36 22.99 3.13
CA PRO A 154 21.45 21.53 3.08
C PRO A 154 21.99 20.90 4.37
N THR A 155 22.80 21.65 5.13
CA THR A 155 23.55 21.12 6.29
C THR A 155 22.95 21.49 7.65
N THR A 156 21.89 22.31 7.69
CA THR A 156 21.33 22.83 8.97
C THR A 156 19.86 22.49 9.20
N CYS A 157 19.25 21.67 8.35
CA CYS A 157 17.86 21.25 8.58
C CYS A 157 17.78 20.25 9.76
N PRO A 158 17.10 20.58 10.87
CA PRO A 158 17.05 19.69 12.05
C PRO A 158 16.23 18.41 11.81
N ALA A 159 15.45 18.36 10.72
CA ALA A 159 14.60 17.23 10.37
C ALA A 159 15.18 16.34 9.26
N CYS A 160 16.10 16.86 8.44
CA CYS A 160 16.77 16.10 7.40
C CYS A 160 18.14 15.73 7.94
N GLU A 161 18.27 14.52 8.45
CA GLU A 161 19.52 13.97 9.00
C GLU A 161 20.66 13.88 7.95
N PHE A 162 20.40 14.27 6.69
CA PHE A 162 21.31 14.30 5.54
C PHE A 162 21.13 15.61 4.75
N ASP A 163 21.93 15.82 3.69
CA ASP A 163 21.80 16.96 2.78
C ASP A 163 20.32 17.18 2.42
N CYS A 164 19.83 18.40 2.68
CA CYS A 164 18.47 18.77 2.33
C CYS A 164 18.35 18.82 0.79
N ASP A 165 18.09 17.65 0.20
CA ASP A 165 17.90 17.50 -1.23
C ASP A 165 16.60 18.22 -1.62
N ALA A 166 16.76 19.38 -2.26
CA ALA A 166 15.67 20.22 -2.76
C ALA A 166 14.83 19.50 -3.83
N SER A 167 15.29 18.34 -4.35
CA SER A 167 14.50 17.47 -5.22
C SER A 167 13.45 16.64 -4.47
N ILE A 168 13.54 16.51 -3.14
CA ILE A 168 12.60 15.78 -2.26
C ILE A 168 11.56 16.75 -1.65
N GLY A 169 10.97 17.57 -2.51
CA GLY A 169 9.95 18.55 -2.15
C GLY A 169 9.04 18.89 -3.34
N PRO A 170 7.90 19.56 -3.12
CA PRO A 170 6.95 19.87 -4.19
C PRO A 170 7.54 20.71 -5.34
N ALA A 171 8.65 21.42 -5.12
CA ALA A 171 9.38 22.14 -6.17
C ALA A 171 10.13 21.19 -7.12
N GLY A 172 10.78 20.13 -6.62
CA GLY A 172 11.51 19.14 -7.44
C GLY A 172 10.61 18.29 -8.36
N LEU A 173 9.32 18.14 -8.02
CA LEU A 173 8.33 17.45 -8.84
C LEU A 173 7.79 18.30 -10.01
N ALA A 174 7.82 19.63 -9.88
CA ALA A 174 7.39 20.54 -10.95
C ALA A 174 8.43 20.62 -12.08
N GLU A 175 9.72 20.63 -11.74
CA GLU A 175 10.82 20.73 -12.70
C GLU A 175 11.05 19.42 -13.49
N ALA A 176 10.73 18.26 -12.92
CA ALA A 176 10.84 16.97 -13.60
C ALA A 176 9.82 16.78 -14.74
N ARG A 177 8.68 17.50 -14.74
CA ARG A 177 7.64 17.41 -15.79
C ARG A 177 7.93 18.27 -17.02
N SER A 178 8.77 19.30 -16.89
CA SER A 178 9.19 20.19 -17.99
C SER A 178 10.41 19.66 -18.78
N ALA A 179 11.09 18.63 -18.26
CA ALA A 179 12.27 18.04 -18.90
C ALA A 179 11.96 16.80 -19.76
N GLN A 180 10.68 16.41 -19.89
CA GLN A 180 10.24 15.26 -20.70
C GLN A 180 9.30 15.66 -21.85
N SER A 181 9.27 16.95 -22.23
CA SER A 181 8.59 17.47 -23.41
C SER A 181 9.55 17.79 -24.54
#